data_AF-A0A1L8ZAC1-F1
#
_entry.id   AF-A0A1L8ZAC1-F1
#
_cell.length_a   1.000
_cell.length_b   1.000
_cell.length_c   1.000
_cell.angle_alpha   90.00
_cell.angle_beta   90.00
_cell.angle_gamma   90.00
#
_symmetry.space_group_name_H-M   'P 1'
#
loop_
_entity.id
_entity.type
_entity.pdbx_description
1 polymer ?
#
loop_
_entity_poly.entity_id
_entity_poly.type
_entity_poly.pdbx_seq_one_letter_code
_entity_poly.pdbx_strand_id
1 'polypeptide(L)'
;MNYKKEIFAGITTFLSMSYIIAVNPAILSNTGMPIGALVTATCLTAAFSTILMGLYTNTPLALASGMSLNAFFAFSVVIGMNIPWQVALAAVFIEGLIFILLSFLRVREQIINSIPINLKYSISVGIGLFIAFIGFVNGGIIIKNDATLVGIGSFVDLKVLFTFLGLFFIVIFEQLNVRGSILWAISLVTLIAWIYAIFNLEGAKSIGIHLPSGVLKFESIGPIFNQLDFSYVLNEHF
;
A
#
# COMPACT_ATOMS: atom_id res chain seq x y z
N MET A 1 -29.44 19.40 -3.68
CA MET A 1 -28.11 18.97 -3.18
C MET A 1 -27.79 19.78 -1.94
N ASN A 2 -27.45 19.12 -0.83
CA ASN A 2 -26.97 19.82 0.36
C ASN A 2 -25.44 19.78 0.32
N TYR A 3 -24.82 20.83 -0.22
CA TYR A 3 -23.37 20.90 -0.42
C TYR A 3 -22.57 20.61 0.85
N LYS A 4 -23.10 20.97 2.03
CA LYS A 4 -22.45 20.62 3.30
C LYS A 4 -22.40 19.10 3.51
N LYS A 5 -23.52 18.40 3.29
CA LYS A 5 -23.56 16.93 3.44
C LYS A 5 -22.62 16.24 2.45
N GLU A 6 -22.52 16.72 1.22
CA GLU A 6 -21.64 16.16 0.20
C GLU A 6 -20.15 16.37 0.52
N ILE A 7 -19.76 17.57 0.95
CA ILE A 7 -18.39 17.86 1.38
C ILE A 7 -18.02 16.97 2.58
N PHE A 8 -18.87 16.87 3.59
CA PHE A 8 -18.61 16.00 4.74
C PHE A 8 -18.53 14.53 4.33
N ALA A 9 -19.41 14.03 3.47
CA ALA A 9 -19.34 12.66 2.95
C ALA A 9 -18.02 12.41 2.21
N GLY A 10 -17.59 13.34 1.36
CA GLY A 10 -16.32 13.28 0.63
C GLY A 10 -15.12 13.22 1.58
N ILE A 11 -15.04 14.14 2.54
CA ILE A 11 -13.95 14.16 3.55
C ILE A 11 -13.91 12.84 4.33
N THR A 12 -15.06 12.29 4.68
CA THR A 12 -15.12 11.06 5.47
C THR A 12 -14.66 9.85 4.68
N THR A 13 -15.02 9.79 3.38
CA THR A 13 -14.56 8.74 2.47
C THR A 13 -13.06 8.85 2.24
N PHE A 14 -12.56 10.07 2.03
CA PHE A 14 -11.13 10.35 1.91
C PHE A 14 -10.37 9.90 3.15
N LEU A 15 -10.79 10.30 4.35
CA LEU A 15 -10.13 9.95 5.59
C LEU A 15 -10.07 8.43 5.80
N SER A 16 -11.13 7.70 5.49
CA SER A 16 -11.16 6.23 5.61
C SER A 16 -10.15 5.52 4.70
N MET A 17 -9.82 6.10 3.53
CA MET A 17 -8.90 5.49 2.57
C MET A 17 -7.50 6.13 2.56
N SER A 18 -7.33 7.27 3.22
CA SER A 18 -6.12 8.09 3.22
C SER A 18 -4.87 7.37 3.71
N TYR A 19 -5.00 6.31 4.52
CA TYR A 19 -3.86 5.49 4.95
C TYR A 19 -3.08 4.91 3.76
N ILE A 20 -3.72 4.72 2.60
CA ILE A 20 -3.09 4.26 1.35
C ILE A 20 -1.95 5.19 0.92
N ILE A 21 -2.03 6.48 1.23
CA ILE A 21 -1.01 7.49 0.90
C ILE A 21 0.33 7.16 1.60
N ALA A 22 0.27 6.59 2.80
CA ALA A 22 1.46 6.16 3.53
C ALA A 22 1.84 4.72 3.20
N VAL A 23 0.86 3.82 3.17
CA VAL A 23 1.14 2.37 3.12
C VAL A 23 1.52 1.91 1.72
N ASN A 24 0.89 2.42 0.66
CA ASN A 24 1.22 1.97 -0.70
C ASN A 24 2.68 2.29 -1.09
N PRO A 25 3.17 3.53 -0.90
CA PRO A 25 4.58 3.85 -1.16
C PRO A 25 5.53 3.07 -0.27
N ALA A 26 5.17 2.80 0.99
CA ALA A 26 5.98 2.00 1.91
C ALA A 26 6.12 0.53 1.49
N ILE A 27 5.12 -0.03 0.80
CA ILE A 27 5.19 -1.38 0.23
C ILE A 27 6.03 -1.36 -1.05
N LEU A 28 5.68 -0.50 -2.01
CA LEU A 28 6.31 -0.47 -3.33
C LEU A 28 7.76 0.00 -3.30
N SER A 29 8.17 0.85 -2.34
CA SER A 29 9.56 1.28 -2.22
C SER A 29 10.54 0.14 -1.92
N ASN A 30 10.08 -0.97 -1.35
CA ASN A 30 10.93 -2.17 -1.16
C ASN A 30 11.42 -2.78 -2.48
N THR A 31 10.78 -2.44 -3.60
CA THR A 31 11.20 -2.88 -4.95
C THR A 31 12.31 -2.01 -5.54
N GLY A 32 12.71 -0.93 -4.87
CA GLY A 32 13.65 0.08 -5.37
C GLY A 32 12.98 1.28 -6.03
N MET A 33 11.65 1.32 -6.08
CA MET A 33 10.90 2.47 -6.61
C MET A 33 11.01 3.70 -5.68
N PRO A 34 11.17 4.92 -6.23
CA PRO A 34 11.32 6.13 -5.43
C PRO A 34 10.03 6.50 -4.70
N ILE A 35 10.11 6.61 -3.37
CA ILE A 35 8.94 6.77 -2.50
C ILE A 35 8.15 8.05 -2.77
N GLY A 36 8.81 9.18 -3.06
CA GLY A 36 8.13 10.44 -3.31
C GLY A 36 7.28 10.40 -4.59
N ALA A 37 7.84 9.85 -5.67
CA ALA A 37 7.11 9.64 -6.92
C ALA A 37 5.92 8.68 -6.73
N LEU A 38 6.06 7.64 -5.89
CA LEU A 38 4.97 6.70 -5.56
C LEU A 38 3.81 7.39 -4.82
N VAL A 39 4.10 8.27 -3.84
CA VAL A 39 3.08 9.06 -3.14
C VAL A 39 2.29 9.89 -4.15
N THR A 40 3.00 10.65 -4.98
CA THR A 40 2.38 11.54 -5.97
C THR A 40 1.56 10.76 -7.00
N ALA A 41 2.10 9.67 -7.54
CA ALA A 41 1.39 8.81 -8.49
C ALA A 41 0.12 8.20 -7.88
N THR A 42 0.19 7.75 -6.63
CA THR A 42 -0.97 7.18 -5.91
C THR A 42 -2.07 8.22 -5.73
N CYS A 43 -1.72 9.42 -5.25
CA CYS A 43 -2.69 10.48 -5.03
C CYS A 43 -3.34 10.96 -6.33
N LEU A 44 -2.56 11.15 -7.41
CA LEU A 44 -3.10 11.62 -8.69
C LEU A 44 -3.97 10.57 -9.36
N THR A 45 -3.55 9.30 -9.38
CA THR A 45 -4.34 8.23 -10.00
C THR A 45 -5.63 7.95 -9.22
N ALA A 46 -5.60 7.97 -7.89
CA ALA A 46 -6.79 7.84 -7.06
C ALA A 46 -7.76 9.02 -7.24
N ALA A 47 -7.25 10.25 -7.26
CA ALA A 47 -8.06 11.45 -7.52
C ALA A 47 -8.70 11.39 -8.90
N PHE A 48 -7.93 11.10 -9.94
CA PHE A 48 -8.41 10.99 -11.32
C PHE A 48 -9.48 9.90 -11.46
N SER A 49 -9.22 8.69 -10.93
CA SER A 49 -10.14 7.56 -11.02
C SER A 49 -11.43 7.83 -10.24
N THR A 50 -11.33 8.43 -9.05
CA THR A 50 -12.51 8.77 -8.23
C THR A 50 -13.34 9.90 -8.88
N ILE A 51 -12.69 10.91 -9.47
CA ILE A 51 -13.39 11.98 -10.20
C ILE A 51 -14.11 11.40 -11.42
N LEU A 52 -13.46 10.52 -12.19
CA LEU A 52 -14.11 9.83 -13.31
C LEU A 52 -15.31 9.01 -12.86
N MET A 53 -15.19 8.30 -11.74
CA MET A 53 -16.29 7.51 -11.15
C MET A 53 -17.47 8.40 -10.70
N GLY A 54 -17.16 9.59 -10.19
CA GLY A 54 -18.19 10.57 -9.79
C GLY A 54 -18.88 11.22 -10.99
N LEU A 55 -18.13 11.63 -12.01
CA LEU A 55 -18.66 12.40 -13.13
C LEU A 55 -19.25 11.54 -14.26
N TYR A 56 -18.60 10.43 -14.60
CA TYR A 56 -18.98 9.61 -15.76
C TYR A 56 -19.97 8.51 -15.42
N THR A 57 -19.72 7.76 -14.34
CA THR A 57 -20.61 6.66 -13.92
C THR A 57 -21.66 7.09 -12.90
N ASN A 58 -21.51 8.27 -12.29
CA ASN A 58 -22.41 8.80 -11.25
C ASN A 58 -22.63 7.80 -10.09
N THR A 59 -21.58 7.05 -9.77
CA THR A 59 -21.59 6.03 -8.71
C THR A 59 -20.79 6.51 -7.51
N PRO A 60 -21.30 6.40 -6.28
CA PRO A 60 -20.64 6.88 -5.06
C PRO A 60 -19.53 5.91 -4.60
N LEU A 61 -18.55 5.64 -5.47
CA LEU A 61 -17.44 4.73 -5.22
C LEU A 61 -16.12 5.48 -5.33
N ALA A 62 -15.36 5.49 -4.24
CA ALA A 62 -13.99 5.98 -4.25
C ALA A 62 -13.06 4.88 -4.75
N LEU A 63 -12.18 5.24 -5.68
CA LEU A 63 -11.24 4.32 -6.30
C LEU A 63 -9.82 4.68 -5.88
N ALA A 64 -9.11 3.70 -5.34
CA ALA A 64 -7.70 3.79 -4.99
C ALA A 64 -7.02 2.43 -5.25
N SER A 65 -5.73 2.32 -4.92
CA SER A 65 -4.97 1.10 -5.21
C SER A 65 -5.47 -0.11 -4.40
N GLY A 66 -5.56 -1.27 -5.04
CA GLY A 66 -5.85 -2.54 -4.39
C GLY A 66 -4.67 -3.00 -3.52
N MET A 67 -4.80 -2.88 -2.19
CA MET A 67 -3.70 -3.13 -1.26
C MET A 67 -3.13 -4.56 -1.31
N SER A 68 -3.96 -5.58 -1.52
CA SER A 68 -3.52 -6.97 -1.64
C SER A 68 -2.67 -7.21 -2.90
N LEU A 69 -3.05 -6.57 -4.01
CA LEU A 69 -2.35 -6.68 -5.29
C LEU A 69 -0.97 -6.01 -5.24
N ASN A 70 -0.85 -4.87 -4.56
CA ASN A 70 0.44 -4.18 -4.42
C ASN A 70 1.45 -5.00 -3.61
N ALA A 71 0.97 -5.72 -2.58
CA ALA A 71 1.83 -6.61 -1.80
C ALA A 71 2.28 -7.83 -2.61
N PHE A 72 1.37 -8.43 -3.38
CA PHE A 72 1.71 -9.52 -4.30
C PHE A 72 2.74 -9.04 -5.34
N PHE A 73 2.51 -7.88 -5.94
CA PHE A 73 3.44 -7.25 -6.88
C PHE A 73 4.84 -7.07 -6.27
N ALA A 74 4.94 -6.42 -5.11
CA ALA A 74 6.24 -6.08 -4.52
C ALA A 74 6.99 -7.32 -4.03
N PHE A 75 6.34 -8.15 -3.20
CA PHE A 75 7.03 -9.20 -2.47
C PHE A 75 7.07 -10.53 -3.22
N SER A 76 6.04 -10.86 -4.01
CA SER A 76 6.01 -12.13 -4.76
C SER A 76 6.66 -11.97 -6.13
N VAL A 77 6.21 -11.00 -6.94
CA VAL A 77 6.69 -10.86 -8.33
C VAL A 77 8.07 -10.22 -8.38
N VAL A 78 8.22 -9.02 -7.81
CA VAL A 78 9.49 -8.28 -7.94
C VAL A 78 10.58 -8.90 -7.08
N ILE A 79 10.34 -9.04 -5.77
CA ILE A 79 11.35 -9.55 -4.84
C ILE A 79 11.44 -11.09 -4.93
N GLY A 80 10.30 -11.79 -4.87
CA GLY A 80 10.28 -13.25 -4.81
C GLY A 80 10.73 -13.95 -6.09
N MET A 81 10.32 -13.45 -7.26
CA MET A 81 10.73 -13.99 -8.57
C MET A 81 11.93 -13.24 -9.16
N ASN A 82 12.46 -12.23 -8.47
CA ASN A 82 13.61 -11.42 -8.89
C ASN A 82 13.40 -10.73 -10.26
N ILE A 83 12.17 -10.28 -10.53
CA ILE A 83 11.80 -9.58 -11.75
C ILE A 83 11.93 -8.06 -11.54
N PRO A 84 12.61 -7.31 -12.42
CA PRO A 84 12.67 -5.86 -12.31
C PRO A 84 11.27 -5.22 -12.26
N TRP A 85 11.08 -4.24 -11.39
CA TRP A 85 9.77 -3.61 -11.19
C TRP A 85 9.24 -2.94 -12.47
N GLN A 86 10.12 -2.50 -13.37
CA GLN A 86 9.78 -1.95 -14.70
C GLN A 86 9.08 -2.98 -15.58
N VAL A 87 9.57 -4.22 -15.58
CA VAL A 87 8.99 -5.36 -16.31
C VAL A 87 7.66 -5.75 -15.68
N ALA A 88 7.62 -5.83 -14.35
CA ALA A 88 6.38 -6.13 -13.64
C ALA A 88 5.30 -5.06 -13.90
N LEU A 89 5.65 -3.77 -13.98
CA LEU A 89 4.72 -2.70 -14.35
C LEU A 89 4.22 -2.85 -15.80
N ALA A 90 5.08 -3.25 -16.74
CA ALA A 90 4.67 -3.54 -18.11
C ALA A 90 3.65 -4.69 -18.17
N ALA A 91 3.85 -5.74 -17.37
CA ALA A 91 2.90 -6.83 -17.24
C ALA A 91 1.55 -6.37 -16.67
N VAL A 92 1.55 -5.53 -15.63
CA VAL A 92 0.31 -4.94 -15.07
C VAL A 92 -0.40 -4.04 -16.08
N PHE A 93 0.36 -3.28 -16.87
CA PHE A 93 -0.21 -2.45 -17.94
C PHE A 93 -0.89 -3.30 -19.03
N ILE A 94 -0.23 -4.37 -19.48
CA ILE A 94 -0.81 -5.32 -20.45
C ILE A 94 -2.04 -6.01 -19.86
N GLU A 95 -1.97 -6.45 -18.59
CA GLU A 95 -3.11 -7.05 -17.89
C GLU A 95 -4.31 -6.10 -17.87
N GLY A 96 -4.10 -4.81 -17.58
CA GLY A 96 -5.14 -3.78 -17.65
C GLY A 96 -5.78 -3.65 -19.04
N LEU A 97 -4.97 -3.69 -20.12
CA LEU A 97 -5.48 -3.67 -21.49
C LEU A 97 -6.30 -4.94 -21.81
N ILE A 98 -5.80 -6.11 -21.42
CA ILE A 98 -6.52 -7.39 -21.58
C ILE A 98 -7.83 -7.34 -20.80
N PHE A 99 -7.82 -6.82 -19.58
CA PHE A 99 -9.01 -6.72 -18.73
C PHE A 99 -10.08 -5.78 -19.32
N ILE A 100 -9.66 -4.68 -19.94
CA ILE A 100 -10.54 -3.78 -20.69
C ILE A 100 -11.17 -4.53 -21.87
N LEU A 101 -10.37 -5.24 -22.68
CA LEU A 101 -10.87 -6.03 -23.82
C LEU A 101 -11.86 -7.12 -23.37
N LEU A 102 -11.52 -7.89 -22.34
CA LEU A 102 -12.40 -8.93 -21.78
C LEU A 102 -13.69 -8.35 -21.19
N SER A 103 -13.63 -7.12 -20.66
CA SER A 103 -14.82 -6.41 -20.16
C SER A 103 -15.80 -6.05 -21.29
N PHE A 104 -15.30 -5.66 -22.46
CA PHE A 104 -16.15 -5.44 -23.65
C PHE A 104 -16.77 -6.75 -24.17
N LEU A 105 -16.04 -7.85 -24.09
CA LEU A 105 -16.49 -9.17 -24.55
C LEU A 105 -17.44 -9.89 -23.58
N ARG A 106 -17.74 -9.32 -22.40
CA ARG A 106 -18.54 -9.92 -21.30
C ARG A 106 -18.02 -11.27 -20.77
N VAL A 107 -16.84 -11.73 -21.20
CA VAL A 107 -16.22 -12.99 -20.77
C VAL A 107 -15.74 -12.92 -19.31
N ARG A 108 -15.48 -11.70 -18.79
CA ARG A 108 -14.99 -11.48 -17.42
C ARG A 108 -15.83 -12.19 -16.34
N GLU A 109 -17.14 -12.20 -16.52
CA GLU A 109 -18.07 -12.72 -15.51
C GLU A 109 -18.04 -14.24 -15.51
N GLN A 110 -17.88 -14.86 -16.68
CA GLN A 110 -17.69 -16.31 -16.82
C GLN A 110 -16.37 -16.76 -16.19
N ILE A 111 -15.28 -16.02 -16.39
CA ILE A 111 -13.99 -16.33 -15.75
C ILE A 111 -14.13 -16.28 -14.23
N ILE A 112 -14.70 -15.19 -13.69
CA ILE A 112 -14.89 -15.05 -12.25
C ILE A 112 -15.80 -16.16 -11.70
N ASN A 113 -16.87 -16.51 -12.41
CA ASN A 113 -17.80 -17.56 -11.98
C ASN A 113 -17.19 -18.97 -12.08
N SER A 114 -16.19 -19.17 -12.93
CA SER A 114 -15.47 -20.45 -13.03
C SER A 114 -14.56 -20.71 -11.82
N ILE A 115 -14.13 -19.67 -11.10
CA ILE A 115 -13.27 -19.81 -9.92
C ILE A 115 -14.14 -20.20 -8.70
N PRO A 116 -13.89 -21.37 -8.09
CA PRO A 116 -14.56 -21.80 -6.86
C PRO A 116 -14.51 -20.75 -5.76
N ILE A 117 -15.62 -20.54 -5.05
CA ILE A 117 -15.71 -19.54 -3.97
C ILE A 117 -14.65 -19.78 -2.87
N ASN A 118 -14.35 -21.05 -2.57
CA ASN A 118 -13.32 -21.43 -1.61
C ASN A 118 -11.94 -20.90 -2.04
N LEU A 119 -11.59 -20.99 -3.34
CA LEU A 119 -10.32 -20.46 -3.84
C LEU A 119 -10.28 -18.93 -3.75
N LYS A 120 -11.40 -18.23 -4.01
CA LYS A 120 -11.47 -16.77 -3.84
C LYS A 120 -11.21 -16.34 -2.39
N TYR A 121 -11.78 -17.06 -1.42
CA TYR A 121 -11.53 -16.79 -0.01
C TYR A 121 -10.10 -17.13 0.40
N SER A 122 -9.56 -18.27 -0.04
CA SER A 122 -8.18 -18.67 0.26
C SER A 122 -7.16 -17.66 -0.25
N ILE A 123 -7.34 -17.07 -1.44
CA ILE A 123 -6.44 -16.04 -1.99
C ILE A 123 -6.44 -14.80 -1.07
N SER A 124 -7.62 -14.31 -0.70
CA SER A 124 -7.75 -13.13 0.17
C SER A 124 -7.14 -13.36 1.56
N VAL A 125 -7.40 -14.52 2.17
CA VAL A 125 -6.86 -14.88 3.49
C VAL A 125 -5.34 -15.06 3.42
N GLY A 126 -4.84 -15.75 2.40
CA GLY A 126 -3.41 -16.01 2.22
C GLY A 126 -2.61 -14.72 2.03
N ILE A 127 -3.06 -13.83 1.14
CA ILE A 127 -2.40 -12.54 0.93
C ILE A 127 -2.52 -11.65 2.18
N GLY A 128 -3.66 -11.67 2.88
CA GLY A 128 -3.85 -10.92 4.12
C GLY A 128 -2.88 -11.36 5.23
N LEU A 129 -2.77 -12.66 5.48
CA LEU A 129 -1.82 -13.23 6.45
C LEU A 129 -0.36 -12.94 6.04
N PHE A 130 -0.06 -13.00 4.76
CA PHE A 130 1.26 -12.68 4.25
C PHE A 130 1.63 -11.19 4.47
N ILE A 131 0.72 -10.27 4.20
CA ILE A 131 0.93 -8.84 4.48
C ILE A 131 1.09 -8.60 5.99
N ALA A 132 0.28 -9.27 6.82
CA ALA A 132 0.41 -9.18 8.27
C ALA A 132 1.80 -9.66 8.75
N PHE A 133 2.26 -10.79 8.21
CA PHE A 133 3.60 -11.32 8.47
C PHE A 133 4.69 -10.31 8.10
N ILE A 134 4.63 -9.73 6.90
CA ILE A 134 5.58 -8.70 6.46
C ILE A 134 5.49 -7.45 7.37
N GLY A 135 4.31 -7.07 7.81
CA GLY A 135 4.12 -6.00 8.79
C GLY A 135 4.85 -6.28 10.11
N PHE A 136 4.78 -7.51 10.62
CA PHE A 136 5.50 -7.92 11.83
C PHE A 136 7.01 -8.00 11.62
N VAL A 137 7.48 -8.40 10.45
CA VAL A 137 8.91 -8.36 10.08
C VAL A 137 9.41 -6.92 10.02
N ASN A 138 8.68 -6.05 9.33
CA ASN A 138 9.03 -4.62 9.23
C ASN A 138 9.00 -3.93 10.61
N GLY A 139 8.07 -4.32 11.48
CA GLY A 139 7.99 -3.84 12.86
C GLY A 139 9.02 -4.43 13.83
N GLY A 140 9.81 -5.41 13.39
CA GLY A 140 10.83 -6.08 14.21
C GLY A 140 10.28 -7.10 15.22
N ILE A 141 8.97 -7.37 15.22
CA ILE A 141 8.35 -8.40 16.07
C ILE A 141 8.80 -9.79 15.62
N ILE A 142 8.89 -9.98 14.31
CA ILE A 142 9.42 -11.19 13.70
C ILE A 142 10.80 -10.88 13.12
N ILE A 143 11.78 -11.71 13.46
CA ILE A 143 13.14 -11.62 12.94
C ILE A 143 13.53 -12.93 12.27
N LYS A 144 14.50 -12.87 11.36
CA LYS A 144 15.09 -14.08 10.77
C LYS A 144 15.87 -14.82 11.86
N ASN A 145 15.61 -16.13 11.99
CA ASN A 145 16.39 -17.04 12.82
C ASN A 145 16.95 -18.13 11.91
N ASP A 146 18.27 -18.31 11.87
CA ASP A 146 18.88 -19.28 10.95
C ASP A 146 18.52 -20.74 11.29
N ALA A 147 18.10 -21.03 12.52
CA ALA A 147 17.67 -22.38 12.94
C ALA A 147 16.19 -22.67 12.67
N THR A 148 15.31 -21.68 12.78
CA THR A 148 13.84 -21.87 12.69
C THR A 148 13.18 -21.07 11.56
N LEU A 149 13.96 -20.36 10.75
CA LEU A 149 13.57 -19.34 9.76
C LEU A 149 12.88 -18.10 10.36
N VAL A 150 12.04 -18.30 11.38
CA VAL A 150 11.25 -17.28 12.08
C VAL A 150 11.60 -17.30 13.56
N GLY A 151 11.98 -16.14 14.10
CA GLY A 151 12.23 -15.91 15.52
C GLY A 151 11.45 -14.71 16.05
N ILE A 152 11.39 -14.58 17.37
CA ILE A 152 10.77 -13.44 18.05
C ILE A 152 11.84 -12.37 18.28
N GLY A 153 11.54 -11.13 17.90
CA GLY A 153 12.40 -9.98 18.14
C GLY A 153 12.42 -9.53 19.61
N SER A 154 13.38 -8.68 19.97
CA SER A 154 13.48 -8.15 21.33
C SER A 154 12.36 -7.14 21.61
N PHE A 155 11.56 -7.37 22.65
CA PHE A 155 10.52 -6.43 23.09
C PHE A 155 11.08 -5.14 23.69
N VAL A 156 12.38 -5.10 23.99
CA VAL A 156 13.08 -3.91 24.46
C VAL A 156 13.47 -3.00 23.29
N ASP A 157 13.44 -3.51 22.06
CA ASP A 157 13.72 -2.70 20.87
C ASP A 157 12.63 -1.63 20.69
N LEU A 158 13.09 -0.40 20.50
CA LEU A 158 12.25 0.76 20.29
C LEU A 158 11.34 0.59 19.05
N LYS A 159 11.84 -0.12 18.02
CA LYS A 159 11.09 -0.40 16.78
C LYS A 159 9.86 -1.28 17.06
N VAL A 160 10.03 -2.30 17.90
CA VAL A 160 8.97 -3.21 18.34
C VAL A 160 7.95 -2.44 19.18
N LEU A 161 8.41 -1.57 20.07
CA LEU A 161 7.54 -0.76 20.92
C LEU A 161 6.64 0.18 20.10
N PHE A 162 7.19 0.89 19.09
CA PHE A 162 6.40 1.73 18.20
C PHE A 162 5.37 0.93 17.39
N THR A 163 5.72 -0.29 16.99
CA THR A 163 4.79 -1.20 16.29
C THR A 163 3.62 -1.60 17.19
N PHE A 164 3.88 -1.97 18.45
CA PHE A 164 2.83 -2.28 19.42
C PHE A 164 1.96 -1.06 19.74
N LEU A 165 2.55 0.13 19.90
CA LEU A 165 1.81 1.38 20.10
C LEU A 165 0.89 1.67 18.90
N GLY A 166 1.37 1.47 17.67
CA GLY A 166 0.56 1.64 16.47
C GLY A 166 -0.63 0.68 16.42
N LEU A 167 -0.39 -0.61 16.64
CA LEU A 167 -1.47 -1.61 16.71
C LEU A 167 -2.49 -1.26 17.80
N PHE A 168 -2.01 -0.84 18.96
CA PHE A 168 -2.87 -0.44 20.08
C PHE A 168 -3.76 0.76 19.73
N PHE A 169 -3.20 1.82 19.12
CA PHE A 169 -3.98 2.98 18.70
C PHE A 169 -4.95 2.66 17.56
N ILE A 170 -4.58 1.78 16.62
CA ILE A 170 -5.51 1.32 15.58
C ILE A 170 -6.73 0.66 16.23
N VAL A 171 -6.52 -0.28 17.16
CA VAL A 171 -7.62 -0.99 17.85
C VAL A 171 -8.50 0.00 18.63
N ILE A 172 -7.91 0.96 19.34
CA ILE A 172 -8.67 1.98 20.07
C ILE A 172 -9.52 2.83 19.12
N PHE A 173 -8.92 3.40 18.07
CA PHE A 173 -9.66 4.26 17.15
C PHE A 173 -10.71 3.51 16.35
N GLU A 174 -10.47 2.24 16.04
CA GLU A 174 -11.46 1.36 15.41
C GLU A 174 -12.63 1.07 16.35
N GLN A 175 -12.37 0.73 17.62
CA GLN A 175 -13.45 0.52 18.61
C GLN A 175 -14.25 1.80 18.87
N LEU A 176 -13.60 2.97 18.83
CA LEU A 176 -14.25 4.27 18.95
C LEU A 176 -14.98 4.70 17.66
N ASN A 177 -14.97 3.86 16.60
CA ASN A 177 -15.58 4.14 15.30
C ASN A 177 -15.14 5.49 14.69
N VAL A 178 -13.87 5.87 14.91
CA VAL A 178 -13.29 7.09 14.37
C VAL A 178 -13.01 6.90 12.89
N ARG A 179 -13.52 7.82 12.06
CA ARG A 179 -13.30 7.81 10.61
C ARG A 179 -11.81 8.05 10.31
N GLY A 180 -11.21 7.15 9.53
CA GLY A 180 -9.76 7.17 9.28
C GLY A 180 -8.93 6.73 10.48
N SER A 181 -9.45 5.80 11.30
CA SER A 181 -8.78 5.21 12.47
C SER A 181 -7.30 4.88 12.24
N ILE A 182 -7.01 4.20 11.13
CA ILE A 182 -5.65 3.82 10.73
C ILE A 182 -4.77 5.05 10.48
N LEU A 183 -5.27 6.07 9.76
CA LEU A 183 -4.49 7.29 9.49
C LEU A 183 -4.18 8.04 10.79
N TRP A 184 -5.16 8.17 11.68
CA TRP A 184 -4.97 8.82 12.97
C TRP A 184 -3.95 8.09 13.83
N ALA A 185 -3.98 6.76 13.85
CA ALA A 185 -2.99 5.95 14.54
C ALA A 185 -1.58 6.15 13.97
N ILE A 186 -1.42 6.08 12.65
CA ILE A 186 -0.13 6.34 11.97
C ILE A 186 0.38 7.74 12.32
N SER A 187 -0.49 8.75 12.26
CA SER A 187 -0.13 10.15 12.54
C SER A 187 0.31 10.33 13.99
N LEU A 188 -0.42 9.74 14.94
CA LEU A 188 -0.12 9.83 16.37
C LEU A 188 1.22 9.15 16.71
N VAL A 189 1.45 7.95 16.20
CA VAL A 189 2.73 7.23 16.39
C VAL A 189 3.88 8.00 15.75
N THR A 190 3.67 8.57 14.58
CA THR A 190 4.68 9.41 13.89
C THR A 190 5.04 10.64 14.72
N LEU A 191 4.07 11.30 15.33
CA LEU A 191 4.33 12.44 16.23
C LEU A 191 5.15 12.03 17.46
N ILE A 192 4.80 10.90 18.09
CA ILE A 192 5.56 10.37 19.23
C ILE A 192 6.99 10.01 18.80
N ALA A 193 7.14 9.40 17.62
CA ALA A 193 8.43 9.07 17.02
C ALA A 193 9.28 10.33 16.74
N TRP A 194 8.68 11.42 16.28
CA TRP A 194 9.37 12.70 16.07
C TRP A 194 9.80 13.36 17.38
N ILE A 195 8.95 13.33 18.41
CA ILE A 195 9.32 13.81 19.75
C ILE A 195 10.56 13.06 20.25
N TYR A 196 10.57 11.73 20.11
CA TYR A 196 11.74 10.92 20.45
C TYR A 196 12.98 11.29 19.60
N ALA A 197 12.80 11.48 18.30
CA ALA A 197 13.89 11.83 17.38
C ALA A 197 14.58 13.16 17.71
N ILE A 198 13.84 14.11 18.29
CA ILE A 198 14.41 15.40 18.75
C ILE A 198 15.34 15.18 19.96
N PHE A 199 15.03 14.25 20.85
CA PHE A 199 15.86 13.95 22.02
C PHE A 199 17.05 13.04 21.70
N ASN A 200 16.92 12.11 20.76
CA ASN A 200 18.00 11.19 20.38
C ASN A 200 18.05 10.97 18.86
N LEU A 201 18.78 11.84 18.16
CA LEU A 201 18.86 11.86 16.71
C LEU A 201 19.59 10.64 16.14
N GLU A 202 20.63 10.15 16.82
CA GLU A 202 21.40 8.97 16.38
C GLU A 202 20.60 7.69 16.59
N GLY A 203 19.96 7.54 17.75
CA GLY A 203 19.04 6.44 18.04
C GLY A 203 17.88 6.39 17.05
N ALA A 204 17.25 7.53 16.74
CA ALA A 204 16.15 7.61 15.79
C ALA A 204 16.54 7.27 14.34
N LYS A 205 17.73 7.70 13.89
CA LYS A 205 18.23 7.34 12.55
C LYS A 205 18.52 5.84 12.43
N SER A 206 18.99 5.19 13.50
CA SER A 206 19.30 3.75 13.49
C SER A 206 18.08 2.85 13.26
N ILE A 207 16.88 3.34 13.62
CA ILE A 207 15.60 2.66 13.46
C ILE A 207 14.77 3.18 12.26
N GLY A 208 15.35 4.04 11.42
CA GLY A 208 14.71 4.54 10.20
C GLY A 208 13.70 5.67 10.40
N ILE A 209 13.73 6.37 11.55
CA ILE A 209 12.89 7.55 11.79
C ILE A 209 13.59 8.77 11.17
N HIS A 210 12.96 9.35 10.16
CA HIS A 210 13.42 10.56 9.51
C HIS A 210 12.55 11.75 9.93
N LEU A 211 13.21 12.84 10.34
CA LEU A 211 12.55 14.12 10.59
C LEU A 211 12.07 14.73 9.27
N PRO A 212 10.92 15.43 9.27
CA PRO A 212 10.38 16.04 8.07
C PRO A 212 11.29 17.17 7.61
N SER A 213 11.73 17.13 6.36
CA SER A 213 12.53 18.19 5.73
C SER A 213 11.69 19.35 5.20
N GLY A 214 10.34 19.29 5.31
CA GLY A 214 9.40 20.33 4.89
C GLY A 214 7.93 19.89 5.04
N VAL A 215 6.98 20.83 4.90
CA VAL A 215 5.53 20.59 5.03
C VAL A 215 4.90 20.04 3.74
N LEU A 216 5.39 20.49 2.58
CA LEU A 216 4.96 20.04 1.27
C LEU A 216 6.19 19.74 0.42
N LYS A 217 6.36 18.47 0.04
CA LYS A 217 7.37 18.04 -0.91
C LYS A 217 6.66 17.34 -2.06
N PHE A 218 6.55 18.03 -3.18
CA PHE A 218 6.13 17.40 -4.43
C PHE A 218 7.36 16.78 -5.06
N GLU A 219 7.33 15.46 -5.25
CA GLU A 219 8.34 14.79 -6.06
C GLU A 219 7.74 14.44 -7.42
N SER A 220 8.52 14.68 -8.47
CA SER A 220 8.09 14.39 -9.83
C SER A 220 7.83 12.89 -10.00
N ILE A 221 6.81 12.56 -10.79
CA ILE A 221 6.50 11.18 -11.18
C ILE A 221 7.46 10.70 -12.27
N GLY A 222 8.26 11.59 -12.87
CA GLY A 222 9.21 11.28 -13.93
C GLY A 222 10.08 10.03 -13.72
N PRO A 223 10.55 9.71 -12.50
CA PRO A 223 11.31 8.48 -12.23
C PRO A 223 10.51 7.18 -12.37
N ILE A 224 9.18 7.22 -12.36
CA ILE A 224 8.31 6.04 -12.52
C ILE A 224 7.55 6.10 -13.84
N PHE A 225 7.27 7.31 -14.32
CA PHE A 225 6.56 7.54 -15.55
C PHE A 225 7.36 7.01 -16.76
N ASN A 226 6.69 6.22 -17.59
CA ASN A 226 7.26 5.64 -18.82
C ASN A 226 8.48 4.72 -18.62
N GLN A 227 8.62 4.11 -17.43
CA GLN A 227 9.61 3.04 -17.19
C GLN A 227 9.04 1.65 -17.50
N LEU A 228 8.13 1.52 -18.47
CA LEU A 228 7.62 0.21 -18.86
C LEU A 228 8.68 -0.52 -19.68
N ASP A 229 9.15 -1.65 -19.18
CA ASP A 229 10.12 -2.47 -19.89
C ASP A 229 9.45 -3.73 -20.47
N PHE A 230 9.40 -3.79 -21.81
CA PHE A 230 8.86 -4.93 -22.55
C PHE A 230 9.92 -5.94 -22.98
N SER A 231 11.18 -5.77 -22.57
CA SER A 231 12.30 -6.63 -22.98
C SER A 231 12.07 -8.10 -22.62
N TYR A 232 11.36 -8.37 -21.53
CA TYR A 232 10.99 -9.72 -21.10
C TYR A 232 9.88 -10.38 -21.93
N VAL A 233 9.05 -9.59 -22.63
CA VAL A 233 8.00 -10.09 -23.53
C VAL A 233 8.58 -10.51 -24.88
N LEU A 234 9.71 -9.92 -25.27
CA LEU A 234 10.38 -10.12 -26.55
C LEU A 234 11.54 -11.13 -26.50
N ASN A 235 12.01 -11.52 -25.30
CA ASN A 235 13.05 -12.53 -25.15
C ASN A 235 12.45 -13.95 -25.13
N GLU A 236 12.92 -14.81 -26.03
CA GLU A 236 12.45 -16.18 -26.27
C GLU A 236 12.76 -17.19 -25.14
N HIS A 237 13.24 -16.76 -23.97
CA HIS A 237 13.62 -17.65 -22.88
C HIS A 237 12.60 -17.65 -21.74
N PHE A 238 11.55 -18.44 -21.93
CA PHE A 238 10.83 -19.14 -20.86
C PHE A 238 11.27 -20.62 -20.84
#